data_AF-A0A561UUE2-F1
#
_entry.id   AF-A0A561UUE2-F1
#
_cell.length_a   1.000
_cell.length_b   1.000
_cell.length_c   1.000
_cell.angle_alpha   90.00
_cell.angle_beta   90.00
_cell.angle_gamma   90.00
#
_symmetry.space_group_name_H-M   'P 1'
#
loop_
_entity.id
_entity.type
_entity.pdbx_description
1 polymer ?
#
loop_
_entity_poly.entity_id
_entity_poly.type
_entity_poly.pdbx_seq_one_letter_code
_entity_poly.pdbx_strand_id
1 'polypeptide(L)'
;MHDWCCAVRTGEIAWHTPNMATRKITITVPDELVESIKGRVDARGVSAYIAAAAAHQDAMDRLRELTDRLETEFGPVSAEEEGAALERIAAIDDWHDEQRSPGAAA
;
A
#
# COMPACT_ATOMS: atom_id res chain seq x y z
N MET A 1 -9.97 -15.85 -16.20
CA MET A 1 -9.93 -14.59 -16.97
C MET A 1 -11.30 -13.90 -17.05
N HIS A 2 -12.41 -14.61 -17.26
CA HIS A 2 -13.76 -14.01 -17.31
C HIS A 2 -14.34 -13.55 -15.95
N ASP A 3 -13.84 -14.07 -14.84
CA ASP A 3 -14.34 -13.74 -13.49
C ASP A 3 -13.96 -12.31 -13.05
N TRP A 4 -12.77 -11.86 -13.43
CA TRP A 4 -12.22 -10.56 -13.03
C TRP A 4 -12.95 -9.36 -13.65
N CYS A 5 -13.41 -9.50 -14.90
CA CYS A 5 -14.11 -8.44 -15.62
C CYS A 5 -15.57 -8.26 -15.15
N CYS A 6 -16.17 -9.30 -14.55
CA CYS A 6 -17.50 -9.22 -13.95
C CYS A 6 -17.45 -8.53 -12.58
N ALA A 7 -16.49 -8.87 -11.72
CA ALA A 7 -16.38 -8.30 -10.37
C ALA A 7 -16.14 -6.78 -10.34
N VAL A 8 -15.33 -6.25 -11.27
CA VAL A 8 -15.08 -4.80 -11.39
C VAL A 8 -16.34 -4.03 -11.85
N ARG A 9 -17.22 -4.66 -12.62
CA ARG A 9 -18.41 -4.01 -13.21
C ARG A 9 -19.58 -3.86 -12.22
N THR A 10 -19.65 -4.72 -11.20
CA THR A 10 -20.77 -4.74 -10.24
C THR A 10 -20.52 -3.88 -8.99
N GLY A 11 -19.34 -3.28 -8.85
CA GLY A 11 -18.97 -2.48 -7.67
C GLY A 11 -18.81 -3.31 -6.38
N GLU A 12 -18.85 -4.64 -6.48
CA GLU A 12 -18.75 -5.57 -5.36
C GLU A 12 -17.28 -6.00 -5.18
N ILE A 13 -16.40 -5.02 -4.92
CA ILE A 13 -15.12 -5.34 -4.31
C ILE A 13 -15.45 -5.69 -2.86
N ALA A 14 -15.68 -6.98 -2.61
CA ALA A 14 -15.62 -7.53 -1.27
C ALA A 14 -14.17 -7.36 -0.79
N TRP A 15 -13.85 -6.18 -0.28
CA TRP A 15 -12.66 -5.97 0.53
C TRP A 15 -12.74 -7.02 1.62
N HIS A 16 -11.89 -8.04 1.53
CA HIS A 16 -11.85 -9.09 2.52
C HIS A 16 -11.57 -8.43 3.86
N THR A 17 -12.59 -8.27 4.72
CA THR A 17 -12.40 -7.78 6.07
C THR A 17 -11.78 -8.94 6.85
N PRO A 18 -10.46 -8.89 7.16
CA PRO A 18 -9.85 -9.98 7.89
C PRO A 18 -10.53 -10.10 9.25
N ASN A 19 -10.75 -11.35 9.69
CA ASN A 19 -11.30 -11.64 11.00
C ASN A 19 -10.42 -11.00 12.10
N MET A 20 -11.01 -10.13 12.92
CA MET A 20 -10.35 -9.32 13.97
C MET A 20 -9.88 -10.13 15.20
N ALA A 21 -9.83 -11.46 15.12
CA ALA A 21 -9.38 -12.31 16.21
C ALA A 21 -7.89 -12.11 16.48
N THR A 22 -7.54 -11.65 17.68
CA THR A 22 -6.13 -11.46 18.08
C THR A 22 -5.58 -12.75 18.71
N ARG A 23 -4.34 -13.10 18.36
CA ARG A 23 -3.59 -14.23 18.96
C ARG A 23 -2.25 -13.71 19.48
N LYS A 24 -1.95 -13.97 20.75
CA LYS A 24 -0.62 -13.70 21.31
C LYS A 24 0.39 -14.71 20.80
N ILE A 25 1.49 -14.23 20.27
CA ILE A 25 2.66 -15.02 19.86
C ILE A 25 3.87 -14.46 20.61
N THR A 26 4.76 -15.34 21.09
CA THR A 26 6.02 -14.93 21.71
C THR A 26 7.14 -15.15 20.70
N ILE A 27 7.89 -14.10 20.41
CA ILE A 27 9.04 -14.13 19.50
C ILE A 27 10.28 -13.63 20.23
N THR A 28 11.45 -14.13 19.84
CA THR A 28 12.73 -13.57 20.29
C THR A 28 13.20 -12.56 19.25
N VAL A 29 13.57 -11.36 19.69
CA VAL A 29 14.04 -10.26 18.85
C VAL A 29 15.30 -9.67 19.49
N PRO A 30 16.20 -9.07 18.68
CA PRO A 30 17.37 -8.35 19.21
C PRO A 30 16.95 -7.22 20.16
N ASP A 31 17.66 -7.08 21.29
CA ASP A 31 17.35 -6.05 22.30
C ASP A 31 17.48 -4.63 21.71
N GLU A 32 18.52 -4.40 20.93
CA GLU A 32 18.76 -3.16 20.19
C GLU A 32 17.57 -2.75 19.29
N LEU A 33 16.87 -3.72 18.71
CA LEU A 33 15.69 -3.47 17.88
C LEU A 33 14.50 -3.03 18.73
N VAL A 34 14.29 -3.68 19.88
CA VAL A 34 13.21 -3.34 20.81
C VAL A 34 13.40 -1.93 21.35
N GLU A 35 14.63 -1.58 21.75
CA GLU A 35 14.94 -0.24 22.26
C GLU A 35 14.83 0.83 21.16
N SER A 36 15.26 0.53 19.94
CA SER A 36 15.04 1.41 18.78
C SER A 36 13.56 1.68 18.50
N ILE A 37 12.68 0.68 18.67
CA ILE A 37 11.23 0.87 18.51
C ILE A 37 10.68 1.70 19.67
N LYS A 38 11.02 1.37 20.92
CA LYS A 38 10.57 2.12 22.11
C LYS A 38 11.03 3.59 22.09
N GLY A 39 12.16 3.91 21.47
CA GLY A 39 12.58 5.30 21.26
C GLY A 39 11.67 6.09 20.32
N ARG A 40 10.85 5.41 19.50
CA ARG A 40 9.96 6.00 18.49
C ARG A 40 8.48 5.92 18.84
N VAL A 41 8.06 4.99 19.71
CA VAL A 41 6.66 4.73 20.05
C VAL A 41 6.45 4.64 21.56
N ASP A 42 5.24 4.96 22.03
CA ASP A 42 4.89 4.82 23.44
C ASP A 42 4.87 3.34 23.93
N ALA A 43 4.69 3.13 25.23
CA ALA A 43 4.76 1.81 25.87
C ALA A 43 3.72 0.78 25.36
N ARG A 44 2.56 1.21 24.81
CA ARG A 44 1.61 0.32 24.12
C ARG A 44 1.91 0.21 22.62
N GLY A 45 2.76 1.10 22.11
CA GLY A 45 3.08 1.26 20.71
C GLY A 45 3.95 0.16 20.12
N VAL A 46 4.72 -0.63 20.89
CA VAL A 46 5.62 -1.65 20.30
C VAL A 46 4.84 -2.72 19.53
N SER A 47 3.80 -3.31 20.12
CA SER A 47 2.97 -4.30 19.44
C SER A 47 2.21 -3.70 18.25
N ALA A 48 1.69 -2.49 18.40
CA ALA A 48 0.99 -1.78 17.32
C ALA A 48 1.93 -1.45 16.15
N TYR A 49 3.15 -1.03 16.47
CA TYR A 49 4.20 -0.74 15.51
C TYR A 49 4.59 -1.99 14.73
N ILE A 50 4.83 -3.12 15.42
CA ILE A 50 5.16 -4.38 14.77
C ILE A 50 4.00 -4.84 13.86
N ALA A 51 2.75 -4.72 14.32
CA ALA A 51 1.59 -5.07 13.51
C ALA A 51 1.49 -4.20 12.25
N ALA A 52 1.68 -2.88 12.38
CA ALA A 52 1.66 -1.96 11.24
C ALA A 52 2.82 -2.23 10.26
N ALA A 53 4.03 -2.48 10.77
CA ALA A 53 5.19 -2.81 9.97
C ALA A 53 5.00 -4.14 9.22
N ALA A 54 4.46 -5.16 9.89
CA ALA A 54 4.18 -6.45 9.27
C ALA A 54 3.08 -6.34 8.19
N ALA A 55 2.02 -5.57 8.45
CA ALA A 55 0.97 -5.33 7.46
C ALA A 55 1.51 -4.56 6.23
N HIS A 56 2.37 -3.57 6.46
CA HIS A 56 3.03 -2.84 5.38
C HIS A 56 3.93 -3.77 4.55
N GLN A 57 4.71 -4.64 5.20
CA GLN A 57 5.58 -5.58 4.50
C GLN A 57 4.78 -6.60 3.68
N ASP A 58 3.71 -7.18 4.22
CA ASP A 58 2.80 -8.07 3.47
C ASP A 58 2.21 -7.36 2.25
N ALA A 59 1.79 -6.11 2.38
CA ALA A 59 1.31 -5.32 1.25
C ALA A 59 2.40 -5.11 0.18
N MET A 60 3.63 -4.77 0.58
CA MET A 60 4.75 -4.61 -0.34
C MET A 60 5.16 -5.92 -1.02
N ASP A 61 5.11 -7.04 -0.31
CA ASP A 61 5.44 -8.35 -0.86
C ASP A 61 4.41 -8.79 -1.92
N ARG A 62 3.12 -8.54 -1.68
CA ARG A 62 2.07 -8.76 -2.68
C ARG A 62 2.20 -7.85 -3.90
N LEU A 63 2.61 -6.60 -3.70
CA LEU A 63 2.88 -5.68 -4.81
C LEU A 63 4.06 -6.17 -5.65
N ARG A 64 5.14 -6.65 -5.02
CA ARG A 64 6.28 -7.24 -5.74
C ARG A 64 5.86 -8.45 -6.57
N GLU A 65 5.09 -9.36 -5.99
CA GLU A 65 4.58 -10.53 -6.72
C GLU A 65 3.76 -10.12 -7.96
N LEU A 66 2.92 -9.08 -7.82
CA LEU A 66 2.17 -8.54 -8.94
C LEU A 66 3.08 -7.95 -10.02
N THR A 67 4.06 -7.13 -9.62
CA THR A 67 5.02 -6.52 -10.54
C THR A 67 5.82 -7.58 -11.28
N ASP A 68 6.36 -8.59 -10.59
CA ASP A 68 7.14 -9.67 -11.21
C ASP A 68 6.32 -10.41 -12.28
N ARG A 69 5.03 -10.65 -12.01
CA ARG A 69 4.12 -11.26 -12.99
C ARG A 69 3.90 -10.37 -14.21
N LEU A 70 3.71 -9.07 -14.00
CA LEU A 70 3.52 -8.11 -15.09
C LEU A 70 4.78 -7.98 -15.95
N GLU A 71 5.96 -7.91 -15.34
CA GLU A 71 7.23 -7.86 -16.07
C GLU A 71 7.50 -9.14 -16.85
N THR A 72 7.05 -10.29 -16.33
CA THR A 72 7.13 -11.56 -17.07
C THR A 72 6.26 -11.55 -18.34
N GLU A 73 5.09 -10.92 -18.28
CA GLU A 73 4.13 -10.88 -19.39
C GLU A 73 4.46 -9.79 -20.42
N PHE A 74 4.88 -8.61 -19.96
CA PHE A 74 5.03 -7.41 -20.79
C PHE A 74 6.48 -6.94 -20.96
N GLY A 75 7.41 -7.51 -20.20
CA GLY A 75 8.78 -7.00 -20.10
C GLY A 75 8.93 -5.91 -19.03
N PRO A 76 10.18 -5.55 -18.68
CA PRO A 76 10.46 -4.48 -17.73
C PRO A 76 10.01 -3.13 -18.29
N VAL A 77 9.54 -2.24 -17.40
CA VAL A 77 9.18 -0.86 -17.77
C VAL A 77 10.44 -0.10 -18.16
N SER A 78 10.42 0.54 -19.34
CA SER A 78 11.52 1.40 -19.77
C SER A 78 11.49 2.77 -19.09
N ALA A 79 12.65 3.42 -18.98
CA ALA A 79 12.75 4.74 -18.40
C ALA A 79 11.93 5.81 -19.16
N GLU A 80 11.72 5.62 -20.46
CA GLU A 80 10.86 6.48 -21.28
C GLU A 80 9.38 6.32 -20.89
N GLU A 81 8.91 5.08 -20.75
CA GLU A 81 7.55 4.77 -20.30
C GLU A 81 7.29 5.25 -18.87
N GLU A 82 8.26 5.06 -17.97
CA GLU A 82 8.21 5.57 -16.60
C GLU A 82 8.11 7.09 -16.58
N GLY A 83 8.96 7.78 -17.35
CA GLY A 83 8.93 9.23 -17.49
C GLY A 83 7.58 9.75 -17.99
N ALA A 84 7.06 9.16 -19.07
CA ALA A 84 5.74 9.52 -19.62
C ALA A 84 4.60 9.27 -18.63
N ALA A 85 4.68 8.20 -17.83
CA ALA A 85 3.69 7.92 -16.79
C ALA A 85 3.74 8.95 -15.65
N LEU A 86 4.94 9.34 -15.20
CA LEU A 86 5.12 10.35 -14.15
C LEU A 86 4.65 11.74 -14.61
N GLU A 87 4.96 12.13 -15.85
CA GLU A 87 4.44 13.38 -16.45
C GLU A 87 2.91 13.38 -16.48
N ARG A 88 2.31 12.24 -16.83
CA ARG A 88 0.85 12.08 -16.84
C ARG A 88 0.24 12.18 -15.45
N ILE A 89 0.86 11.59 -14.44
CA ILE A 89 0.41 11.68 -13.04
C ILE A 89 0.49 13.13 -12.57
N ALA A 90 1.61 13.82 -12.81
CA ALA A 90 1.78 15.23 -12.44
C ALA A 90 0.70 16.12 -13.07
N ALA A 91 0.38 15.91 -14.36
CA ALA A 91 -0.69 16.65 -15.03
C ALA A 91 -2.09 16.39 -14.41
N ILE A 92 -2.34 15.17 -13.92
CA ILE A 92 -3.57 14.84 -13.20
C ILE A 92 -3.62 15.56 -11.85
N ASP A 93 -2.50 15.57 -11.11
CA ASP A 93 -2.39 16.26 -9.82
C ASP A 93 -2.59 17.77 -9.95
N ASP A 94 -1.95 18.41 -10.95
CA ASP A 94 -2.12 19.82 -11.27
C ASP A 94 -3.59 20.16 -11.55
N TRP A 95 -4.25 19.36 -12.40
CA TRP A 95 -5.69 19.51 -12.65
C TRP A 95 -6.52 19.38 -11.37
N HIS A 96 -6.19 18.43 -10.49
CA HIS A 96 -6.89 18.26 -9.22
C HIS A 96 -6.71 19.45 -8.27
N ASP A 97 -5.54 20.07 -8.25
CA ASP A 97 -5.26 21.25 -7.42
C ASP A 97 -5.99 22.49 -7.94
N GLU A 98 -6.01 22.70 -9.26
CA GLU A 98 -6.83 23.75 -9.91
C GLU A 98 -8.32 23.58 -9.57
N GLN A 99 -8.81 22.34 -9.59
CA GLN A 99 -10.21 22.00 -9.29
C GLN A 99 -10.56 22.00 -7.80
N ARG A 100 -9.57 21.87 -6.90
CA ARG A 100 -9.76 22.12 -5.45
C ARG A 100 -9.89 23.62 -5.16
N SER A 101 -9.48 24.48 -6.10
CA SER A 101 -9.42 25.93 -5.94
C SER A 101 -10.62 26.80 -6.41
N PRO A 102 -11.83 26.30 -6.71
CA PRO A 102 -13.00 27.17 -6.83
C PRO A 102 -14.08 26.84 -5.78
N GLY A 103 -14.16 27.63 -4.71
CA GLY A 103 -15.42 27.81 -3.96
C GLY A 103 -15.50 27.43 -2.47
N ALA A 104 -14.42 27.44 -1.69
CA ALA A 104 -14.51 27.32 -0.22
C ALA A 104 -14.70 28.66 0.53
N ALA A 105 -15.07 29.73 -0.19
CA ALA A 105 -15.39 31.02 0.40
C ALA A 105 -16.54 31.69 -0.37
N ALA A 106 -17.78 31.40 0.04
CA ALA A 106 -18.96 32.25 -0.15
C ALA A 106 -19.99 31.92 0.93
#